data_AF-A0A8C8GYE6-F1
#
_entry.id   AF-A0A8C8GYE6-F1
#
_cell.length_a   1.000
_cell.length_b   1.000
_cell.length_c   1.000
_cell.angle_alpha   90.00
_cell.angle_beta   90.00
_cell.angle_gamma   90.00
#
_symmetry.space_group_name_H-M   'P 1'
#
loop_
_entity.id
_entity.type
_entity.pdbx_description
1 polymer ?
#
loop_
_entity_poly.entity_id
_entity_poly.type
_entity_poly.pdbx_seq_one_letter_code
_entity_poly.pdbx_strand_id
1 'polypeptide(L)'
;MMGGVLELKKEDILRVVPQPEFIVYKPDIQWTEEEKKIYKEYEKKAKELSEEQEKYRKTLEAEMNKLQTSIMDSTQGFDETLTKLFERKVKSEMVIYQEELKITNLVHSILIEEEVLNRERELSLKLEKNRVHKNEIGEELKKHKEDVEMFRETYDNVVAEDKLLDRGFRKEFFDVPGHVVDQLYKLYKRRPRVQRMRTQADNSTSPFKERPLPGPVAAEGLCQMMKAMEELDAPENIPESLDVSVWERFCLARRAKVESEHLRKYFIADYSDSLLLHKSVVEDLNGTIRALGEQKIASMVECKDFRKGIIQQEWEHKRMRMQKEDLNNKARDIQMLRVSQELQEYLSETDHDNRISKQVSTLEKTITLQEKTHQKNVLTCKKLIKQLNRQAAMKALKNSALDEQLTNMQVTVAERRHICEAIGTNHESDAEERYQEIIQRKKLVELARAQAEEVATLRAEVERMRMKSFPALAQLKHN
;
A
#
# COMPACT_ATOMS: atom_id res chain seq x y z
N MET A 1 5.05 -93.50 44.45
CA MET A 1 4.46 -92.25 43.93
C MET A 1 5.13 -91.95 42.61
N MET A 2 4.31 -91.69 41.60
CA MET A 2 4.65 -91.61 40.17
C MET A 2 5.59 -90.42 39.89
N GLY A 3 6.87 -90.70 39.66
CA GLY A 3 7.87 -89.72 39.24
C GLY A 3 8.53 -90.18 37.95
N GLY A 4 7.71 -90.53 36.95
CA GLY A 4 8.20 -90.86 35.62
C GLY A 4 8.77 -89.61 34.97
N VAL A 5 10.10 -89.51 34.91
CA VAL A 5 10.80 -88.56 34.05
C VAL A 5 10.65 -89.08 32.62
N LEU A 6 9.52 -88.72 32.00
CA LEU A 6 9.17 -89.04 30.63
C LEU A 6 9.57 -87.91 29.68
N GLU A 7 10.67 -87.20 29.99
CA GLU A 7 11.26 -86.22 29.09
C GLU A 7 12.63 -86.76 28.68
N LEU A 8 12.72 -87.24 27.43
CA LEU A 8 14.00 -87.48 26.78
C LEU A 8 14.85 -86.22 26.91
N LYS A 9 16.06 -86.34 27.47
CA LYS A 9 16.92 -85.18 27.64
C LYS A 9 17.21 -84.61 26.25
N LYS A 10 17.26 -83.29 26.11
CA LYS A 10 17.55 -82.61 24.82
C LYS A 10 18.84 -83.13 24.14
N GLU A 11 19.77 -83.65 24.94
CA GLU A 11 20.99 -84.31 24.47
C GLU A 11 20.74 -85.67 23.79
N ASP A 12 19.72 -86.43 24.22
CA ASP A 12 19.39 -87.75 23.68
C ASP A 12 18.72 -87.66 22.30
N ILE A 13 17.92 -86.61 22.07
CA ILE A 13 17.32 -86.32 20.77
C ILE A 13 18.40 -86.01 19.72
N LEU A 14 19.56 -85.47 20.12
CA LEU A 14 20.66 -85.10 19.23
C LEU A 14 21.68 -86.24 18.98
N ARG A 15 21.61 -87.37 19.71
CA ARG A 15 22.55 -88.49 19.59
C ARG A 15 22.13 -89.47 18.50
N VAL A 16 23.01 -89.71 17.53
CA VAL A 16 22.78 -90.67 16.44
C VAL A 16 22.68 -92.10 16.99
N VAL A 17 21.65 -92.85 16.58
CA VAL A 17 21.55 -94.29 16.91
C VAL A 17 22.70 -95.03 16.19
N PRO A 18 23.59 -95.73 16.92
CA PRO A 18 24.72 -96.43 16.30
C PRO A 18 24.23 -97.57 15.40
N GLN A 19 24.79 -97.65 14.19
CA GLN A 19 24.46 -98.72 13.23
C GLN A 19 25.01 -100.08 13.72
N PRO A 20 24.21 -101.15 13.68
CA PRO A 20 24.69 -102.50 13.93
C PRO A 20 25.85 -102.91 13.01
N GLU A 21 26.94 -103.42 13.58
CA GLU A 21 28.21 -103.69 12.87
C GLU A 21 28.07 -104.65 11.67
N PHE A 22 27.11 -105.59 11.72
CA PHE A 22 26.93 -106.57 10.65
C PHE A 22 26.40 -105.97 9.33
N ILE A 23 25.80 -104.78 9.37
CA ILE A 23 25.29 -104.05 8.18
C ILE A 23 26.44 -103.60 7.27
N VAL A 24 27.61 -103.33 7.85
CA VAL A 24 28.79 -102.81 7.12
C VAL A 24 29.55 -103.93 6.38
N TYR A 25 29.43 -105.18 6.83
CA TYR A 25 30.29 -106.29 6.38
C TYR A 25 29.52 -107.50 5.79
N LYS A 26 28.18 -107.56 5.88
CA LYS A 26 27.37 -108.68 5.37
C LYS A 26 26.18 -108.23 4.49
N PRO A 27 25.99 -108.78 3.27
CA PRO A 27 24.81 -108.51 2.44
C PRO A 27 23.51 -109.08 3.04
N ASP A 28 22.38 -108.39 2.81
CA ASP A 28 21.04 -108.66 3.38
C ASP A 28 20.54 -110.12 3.27
N ILE A 29 21.04 -110.85 2.26
CA ILE A 29 20.66 -112.24 1.96
C ILE A 29 21.28 -113.23 2.97
N GLN A 30 22.34 -112.84 3.67
CA GLN A 30 23.09 -113.68 4.62
C GLN A 30 22.73 -113.41 6.09
N TRP A 31 21.73 -112.58 6.36
CA TRP A 31 21.32 -112.26 7.73
C TRP A 31 20.55 -113.42 8.35
N THR A 32 20.97 -113.79 9.55
CA THR A 32 20.19 -114.69 10.42
C THR A 32 18.87 -114.03 10.85
N GLU A 33 17.87 -114.82 11.22
CA GLU A 33 16.57 -114.29 11.69
C GLU A 33 16.72 -113.38 12.94
N GLU A 34 17.75 -113.62 13.75
CA GLU A 34 18.12 -112.78 14.89
C GLU A 34 18.73 -111.44 14.45
N GLU A 35 19.66 -111.43 13.47
CA GLU A 35 20.24 -110.21 12.88
C GLU A 35 19.17 -109.36 12.15
N LYS A 36 18.22 -109.99 11.44
CA LYS A 36 17.06 -109.28 10.84
C LYS A 36 16.18 -108.62 11.90
N LYS A 37 16.02 -109.24 13.07
CA LYS A 37 15.23 -108.67 14.18
C LYS A 37 15.95 -107.48 14.82
N ILE A 38 17.26 -107.57 15.00
CA ILE A 38 18.11 -106.47 15.51
C ILE A 38 18.09 -105.29 14.54
N TYR A 39 18.17 -105.53 13.23
CA TYR A 39 18.07 -104.49 12.21
C TYR A 39 16.71 -103.78 12.23
N LYS A 40 15.60 -104.53 12.29
CA LYS A 40 14.25 -103.95 12.40
C LYS A 40 14.08 -103.11 13.67
N GLU A 41 14.69 -103.51 14.78
CA GLU A 41 14.63 -102.77 16.03
C GLU A 41 15.50 -101.49 15.97
N TYR A 42 16.67 -101.55 15.33
CA TYR A 42 17.50 -100.39 15.01
C TYR A 42 16.76 -99.40 14.10
N GLU A 43 16.16 -99.88 13.01
CA GLU A 43 15.42 -99.06 12.05
C GLU A 43 14.22 -98.37 12.71
N LYS A 44 13.51 -99.09 13.59
CA LYS A 44 12.42 -98.52 14.40
C LYS A 44 12.93 -97.42 15.34
N LYS A 45 14.02 -97.65 16.09
CA LYS A 45 14.62 -96.65 17.00
C LYS A 45 15.18 -95.44 16.26
N ALA A 46 15.81 -95.65 15.11
CA ALA A 46 16.32 -94.58 14.25
C ALA A 46 15.17 -93.73 13.68
N LYS A 47 14.05 -94.37 13.29
CA LYS A 47 12.85 -93.67 12.82
C LYS A 47 12.17 -92.89 13.94
N GLU A 48 11.99 -93.48 15.13
CA GLU A 48 11.43 -92.81 16.30
C GLU A 48 12.29 -91.59 16.72
N LEU A 49 13.62 -91.73 16.76
CA LEU A 49 14.54 -90.62 17.03
C LEU A 49 14.44 -89.52 15.95
N SER A 50 14.39 -89.90 14.67
CA SER A 50 14.24 -88.93 13.57
C SER A 50 12.92 -88.16 13.66
N GLU A 51 11.81 -88.83 14.03
CA GLU A 51 10.52 -88.18 14.23
C GLU A 51 10.55 -87.21 15.43
N GLU A 52 11.32 -87.53 16.47
CA GLU A 52 11.47 -86.69 17.66
C GLU A 52 12.41 -85.50 17.42
N GLN A 53 13.49 -85.69 16.66
CA GLN A 53 14.35 -84.61 16.15
C GLN A 53 13.56 -83.62 15.31
N GLU A 54 12.68 -84.12 14.43
CA GLU A 54 11.82 -83.28 13.59
C GLU A 54 10.79 -82.51 14.42
N LYS A 55 10.19 -83.12 15.44
CA LYS A 55 9.30 -82.44 16.40
C LYS A 55 10.06 -81.35 17.17
N TYR A 56 11.24 -81.65 17.69
CA TYR A 56 12.07 -80.69 18.42
C TYR A 56 12.52 -79.51 17.55
N ARG A 57 12.91 -79.77 16.29
CA ARG A 57 13.23 -78.73 15.31
C ARG A 57 12.04 -77.81 15.08
N LYS A 58 10.84 -78.37 14.86
CA LYS A 58 9.61 -77.58 14.68
C LYS A 58 9.27 -76.74 15.90
N THR A 59 9.49 -77.24 17.12
CA THR A 59 9.30 -76.46 18.35
C THR A 59 10.27 -75.28 18.42
N LEU A 60 11.55 -75.49 18.13
CA LEU A 60 12.55 -74.42 18.10
C LEU A 60 12.27 -73.38 17.00
N GLU A 61 11.88 -73.82 15.81
CA GLU A 61 11.46 -72.92 14.73
C GLU A 61 10.23 -72.08 15.14
N ALA A 62 9.26 -72.69 15.82
CA ALA A 62 8.10 -71.96 16.33
C ALA A 62 8.47 -70.93 17.40
N GLU A 63 9.36 -71.27 18.34
CA GLU A 63 9.86 -70.34 19.35
C GLU A 63 10.67 -69.20 18.74
N MET A 64 11.55 -69.51 17.79
CA MET A 64 12.34 -68.50 17.04
C MET A 64 11.41 -67.54 16.31
N ASN A 65 10.44 -68.05 15.57
CA ASN A 65 9.47 -67.22 14.84
C ASN A 65 8.66 -66.35 15.82
N LYS A 66 8.23 -66.90 16.96
CA LYS A 66 7.49 -66.16 17.98
C LYS A 66 8.32 -65.03 18.59
N LEU A 67 9.60 -65.28 18.88
CA LEU A 67 10.53 -64.26 19.37
C LEU A 67 10.81 -63.19 18.32
N GLN A 68 11.00 -63.57 17.05
CA GLN A 68 11.18 -62.63 15.95
C GLN A 68 9.95 -61.72 15.79
N THR A 69 8.74 -62.27 15.81
CA THR A 69 7.50 -61.46 15.78
C THR A 69 7.43 -60.52 16.99
N SER A 70 7.71 -61.02 18.20
CA SER A 70 7.68 -60.18 19.40
C SER A 70 8.69 -59.04 19.37
N ILE A 71 9.90 -59.26 18.84
CA ILE A 71 10.93 -58.23 18.69
C ILE A 71 10.48 -57.20 17.65
N MET A 72 9.94 -57.65 16.53
CA MET A 72 9.42 -56.78 15.47
C MET A 72 8.30 -55.88 16.00
N ASP A 73 7.31 -56.45 16.68
CA ASP A 73 6.19 -55.70 17.26
C ASP A 73 6.67 -54.68 18.31
N SER A 74 7.62 -55.08 19.17
CA SER A 74 8.21 -54.18 20.17
C SER A 74 9.03 -53.05 19.55
N THR A 75 9.75 -53.33 18.47
CA THR A 75 10.55 -52.31 17.75
C THR A 75 9.62 -51.32 17.07
N GLN A 76 8.57 -51.81 16.40
CA GLN A 76 7.56 -50.97 15.78
C GLN A 76 6.85 -50.08 16.82
N GLY A 77 6.46 -50.64 17.97
CA GLY A 77 5.83 -49.85 19.05
C GLY A 77 6.74 -48.77 19.62
N PHE A 78 8.05 -49.04 19.72
CA PHE A 78 9.03 -48.03 20.11
C PHE A 78 9.16 -46.93 19.07
N ASP A 79 9.30 -47.28 17.78
CA ASP A 79 9.44 -46.33 16.69
C ASP A 79 8.20 -45.43 16.53
N GLU A 80 7.01 -45.99 16.69
CA GLU A 80 5.75 -45.22 16.71
C GLU A 80 5.73 -44.21 17.88
N THR A 81 6.19 -44.62 19.06
CA THR A 81 6.26 -43.75 20.23
C THR A 81 7.28 -42.64 20.03
N LEU A 82 8.46 -42.97 19.49
CA LEU A 82 9.51 -42.01 19.17
C LEU A 82 9.04 -40.99 18.13
N THR A 83 8.31 -41.45 17.10
CA THR A 83 7.74 -40.58 16.07
C THR A 83 6.73 -39.60 16.67
N LYS A 84 5.81 -40.09 17.52
CA LYS A 84 4.84 -39.22 18.23
C LYS A 84 5.53 -38.21 19.14
N LEU A 85 6.62 -38.60 19.81
CA LEU A 85 7.42 -37.70 20.64
C LEU A 85 8.08 -36.61 19.78
N PHE A 86 8.67 -37.00 18.65
CA PHE A 86 9.30 -36.08 17.71
C PHE A 86 8.30 -35.07 17.14
N GLU A 87 7.11 -35.52 16.72
CA GLU A 87 6.05 -34.62 16.27
C GLU A 87 5.62 -33.62 17.35
N ARG A 88 5.49 -34.09 18.61
CA ARG A 88 5.20 -33.21 19.75
C ARG A 88 6.31 -32.18 19.96
N LYS A 89 7.57 -32.61 19.92
CA LYS A 89 8.72 -31.71 20.02
C LYS A 89 8.68 -30.62 18.95
N VAL A 90 8.50 -31.00 17.68
CA VAL A 90 8.45 -30.05 16.55
C VAL A 90 7.29 -29.07 16.72
N LYS A 91 6.10 -29.53 17.13
CA LYS A 91 4.96 -28.64 17.40
C LYS A 91 5.22 -27.68 18.55
N SER A 92 5.83 -28.14 19.64
CA SER A 92 6.20 -27.29 20.77
C SER A 92 7.25 -26.25 20.38
N GLU A 93 8.32 -26.64 19.69
CA GLU A 93 9.34 -25.72 19.18
C GLU A 93 8.75 -24.69 18.22
N MET A 94 7.84 -25.10 17.32
CA MET A 94 7.14 -24.17 16.42
C MET A 94 6.39 -23.07 17.20
N VAL A 95 5.67 -23.44 18.26
CA VAL A 95 4.95 -22.47 19.09
C VAL A 95 5.92 -21.56 19.84
N ILE A 96 7.00 -22.11 20.40
CA ILE A 96 8.05 -21.32 21.06
C ILE A 96 8.61 -20.28 20.09
N TYR A 97 9.03 -20.68 18.89
CA TYR A 97 9.58 -19.76 17.90
C TYR A 97 8.56 -18.72 17.42
N GLN A 98 7.28 -19.06 17.33
CA GLN A 98 6.23 -18.09 17.02
C GLN A 98 6.09 -17.04 18.12
N GLU A 99 6.14 -17.43 19.39
CA GLU A 99 6.07 -16.49 20.52
C GLU A 99 7.35 -15.66 20.65
N GLU A 100 8.54 -16.25 20.47
CA GLU A 100 9.81 -15.51 20.43
C GLU A 100 9.83 -14.45 19.32
N LEU A 101 9.28 -14.78 18.15
CA LEU A 101 9.15 -13.82 17.05
C LEU A 101 8.20 -12.68 17.41
N LYS A 102 7.05 -12.96 18.05
CA LYS A 102 6.13 -11.93 18.52
C LYS A 102 6.79 -11.01 19.55
N ILE A 103 7.50 -11.58 20.53
CA ILE A 103 8.24 -10.82 21.54
C ILE A 103 9.27 -9.92 20.85
N THR A 104 10.06 -10.47 19.92
CA THR A 104 11.07 -9.70 19.17
C THR A 104 10.44 -8.53 18.39
N ASN A 105 9.30 -8.77 17.74
CA ASN A 105 8.59 -7.72 17.00
C ASN A 105 8.04 -6.63 17.94
N LEU A 106 7.51 -7.01 19.11
CA LEU A 106 7.04 -6.05 20.11
C LEU A 106 8.19 -5.21 20.67
N VAL A 107 9.31 -5.85 21.02
CA VAL A 107 10.52 -5.14 21.48
C VAL A 107 11.01 -4.17 20.42
N HIS A 108 11.04 -4.58 19.14
CA HIS A 108 11.42 -3.69 18.05
C HIS A 108 10.46 -2.49 17.92
N SER A 109 9.15 -2.71 18.03
CA SER A 109 8.15 -1.65 18.00
C SER A 109 8.34 -0.64 19.15
N ILE A 110 8.60 -1.14 20.37
CA ILE A 110 8.85 -0.28 21.55
C ILE A 110 10.13 0.54 21.36
N LEU A 111 11.20 -0.06 20.84
CA LEU A 111 12.46 0.64 20.57
C LEU A 111 12.29 1.76 19.55
N ILE A 112 11.52 1.53 18.48
CA ILE A 112 11.21 2.56 17.48
C ILE A 112 10.43 3.71 18.13
N GLU A 113 9.41 3.40 18.92
CA GLU A 113 8.61 4.41 19.60
C GLU A 113 9.47 5.23 20.58
N GLU A 114 10.33 4.58 21.35
CA GLU A 114 11.25 5.24 22.27
C GLU A 114 12.24 6.16 21.53
N GLU A 115 12.78 5.73 20.39
CA GLU A 115 13.67 6.55 19.56
C GLU A 115 12.96 7.79 19.01
N VAL A 116 11.71 7.64 18.54
CA VAL A 116 10.88 8.75 18.07
C VAL A 116 10.61 9.74 19.22
N LEU A 117 10.22 9.26 20.40
CA LEU A 117 9.95 10.10 21.57
C LEU A 117 11.21 10.81 22.08
N ASN A 118 12.36 10.15 22.08
CA ASN A 118 13.64 10.77 22.41
C ASN A 118 13.94 11.90 21.42
N ARG A 119 13.75 11.66 20.12
CA ARG A 119 14.02 12.65 19.09
C ARG A 119 13.07 13.85 19.16
N GLU A 120 11.79 13.62 19.44
CA GLU A 120 10.79 14.66 19.65
C GLU A 120 11.16 15.53 20.86
N ARG A 121 11.59 14.92 21.97
CA ARG A 121 12.05 15.64 23.17
C ARG A 121 13.26 16.53 22.85
N GLU A 122 14.26 16.03 22.13
CA GLU A 122 15.42 16.82 21.73
C GLU A 122 15.03 18.02 20.86
N LEU A 123 14.15 17.81 19.88
CA LEU A 123 13.69 18.87 18.99
C LEU A 123 12.88 19.92 19.73
N SER A 124 12.00 19.49 20.64
CA SER A 124 11.22 20.39 21.49
C SER A 124 12.10 21.26 22.37
N LEU A 125 13.16 20.69 22.97
CA LEU A 125 14.11 21.44 23.79
C LEU A 125 14.90 22.45 22.96
N LYS A 126 15.31 22.10 21.73
CA LYS A 126 15.96 23.03 20.80
C LYS A 126 15.02 24.15 20.35
N LEU A 127 13.76 23.82 20.06
CA LEU A 127 12.74 24.79 19.68
C LEU A 127 12.52 25.81 20.79
N GLU A 128 12.39 25.35 22.04
CA GLU A 128 12.18 26.24 23.18
C GLU A 128 13.38 27.16 23.42
N LYS A 129 14.61 26.63 23.35
CA LYS A 129 15.83 27.45 23.42
C LYS A 129 15.86 28.53 22.34
N ASN A 130 15.54 28.16 21.10
CA ASN A 130 15.50 29.12 19.99
C ASN A 130 14.38 30.16 20.17
N ARG A 131 13.24 29.77 20.75
CA ARG A 131 12.12 30.66 21.03
C ARG A 131 12.49 31.70 22.09
N VAL A 132 13.14 31.28 23.17
CA VAL A 132 13.64 32.18 24.21
C VAL A 132 14.65 33.16 23.62
N HIS A 133 15.65 32.67 22.88
CA HIS A 133 16.66 33.53 22.27
C HIS A 133 16.07 34.52 21.24
N LYS A 134 15.09 34.09 20.45
CA LYS A 134 14.35 34.99 19.54
C LYS A 134 13.63 36.10 20.32
N ASN A 135 13.04 35.78 21.45
CA ASN A 135 12.35 36.77 22.27
C ASN A 135 13.33 37.76 22.89
N GLU A 136 14.49 37.30 23.38
CA GLU A 136 15.57 38.15 23.88
C GLU A 136 16.04 39.15 22.83
N ILE A 137 16.37 38.66 21.62
CA ILE A 137 16.73 39.52 20.48
C ILE A 137 15.57 40.47 20.12
N GLY A 138 14.33 40.00 20.22
CA GLY A 138 13.13 40.81 19.94
C GLY A 138 12.98 42.00 20.88
N GLU A 139 13.19 41.79 22.18
CA GLU A 139 13.17 42.85 23.20
C GLU A 139 14.34 43.81 23.02
N GLU A 140 15.54 43.30 22.74
CA GLU A 140 16.71 44.12 22.46
C GLU A 140 16.50 44.99 21.20
N LEU A 141 15.95 44.42 20.13
CA LEU A 141 15.61 45.15 18.90
C LEU A 141 14.57 46.24 19.19
N LYS A 142 13.58 45.96 20.04
CA LYS A 142 12.56 46.94 20.42
C LYS A 142 13.18 48.12 21.16
N LYS A 143 14.05 47.85 22.15
CA LYS A 143 14.78 48.88 22.87
C LYS A 143 15.62 49.74 21.94
N HIS A 144 16.39 49.13 21.03
CA HIS A 144 17.18 49.87 20.05
C HIS A 144 16.33 50.72 19.11
N LYS A 145 15.12 50.26 18.74
CA LYS A 145 14.18 51.06 17.94
C LYS A 145 13.66 52.28 18.70
N GLU A 146 13.30 52.09 19.97
CA GLU A 146 12.88 53.19 20.86
C GLU A 146 14.01 54.21 21.03
N ASP A 147 15.25 53.75 21.25
CA ASP A 147 16.43 54.61 21.33
C ASP A 147 16.62 55.40 20.03
N VAL A 148 16.53 54.76 18.86
CA VAL A 148 16.64 55.43 17.56
C VAL A 148 15.54 56.48 17.36
N GLU A 149 14.31 56.18 17.76
CA GLU A 149 13.19 57.12 17.66
C GLU A 149 13.38 58.33 18.57
N MET A 150 13.82 58.12 19.81
CA MET A 150 14.21 59.18 20.76
C MET A 150 15.36 60.05 20.22
N PHE A 151 16.40 59.44 19.65
CA PHE A 151 17.51 60.16 19.03
C PHE A 151 17.05 60.97 17.82
N ARG A 152 16.14 60.42 17.00
CA ARG A 152 15.59 61.10 15.84
C ARG A 152 14.74 62.31 16.24
N GLU A 153 13.87 62.16 17.22
CA GLU A 153 13.05 63.25 17.75
C GLU A 153 13.95 64.37 18.30
N THR A 154 14.97 64.00 19.08
CA THR A 154 15.94 64.97 19.62
C THR A 154 16.66 65.71 18.48
N TYR A 155 17.11 65.00 17.45
CA TYR A 155 17.75 65.61 16.29
C TYR A 155 16.80 66.55 15.54
N ASP A 156 15.58 66.11 15.26
CA ASP A 156 14.59 66.91 14.54
C ASP A 156 14.22 68.18 15.32
N ASN A 157 14.12 68.11 16.65
CA ASN A 157 13.93 69.25 17.54
C ASN A 157 15.10 70.24 17.45
N VAL A 158 16.34 69.78 17.58
CA VAL A 158 17.54 70.64 17.45
C VAL A 158 17.61 71.27 16.05
N VAL A 159 17.26 70.52 15.01
CA VAL A 159 17.21 71.05 13.64
C VAL A 159 16.12 72.12 13.50
N ALA A 160 14.95 71.92 14.10
CA ALA A 160 13.84 72.87 14.09
C ALA A 160 14.17 74.15 14.88
N GLU A 161 14.71 74.03 16.09
CA GLU A 161 15.18 75.15 16.92
C GLU A 161 16.21 75.99 16.18
N ASP A 162 17.22 75.37 15.58
CA ASP A 162 18.23 76.10 14.80
C ASP A 162 17.61 76.87 13.61
N LYS A 163 16.61 76.29 12.93
CA LYS A 163 15.86 76.98 11.86
C LYS A 163 15.04 78.14 12.42
N LEU A 164 14.47 78.01 13.62
CA LEU A 164 13.74 79.07 14.29
C LEU A 164 14.67 80.21 14.70
N LEU A 165 15.83 79.93 15.28
CA LEU A 165 16.87 80.94 15.57
C LEU A 165 17.32 81.68 14.32
N ASP A 166 17.34 81.01 13.16
CA ASP A 166 17.71 81.64 11.89
C ASP A 166 16.62 82.58 11.35
N ARG A 167 15.35 82.14 11.40
CA ARG A 167 14.19 82.92 10.93
C ARG A 167 13.81 84.03 11.91
N GLY A 168 14.04 83.81 13.20
CA GLY A 168 13.72 84.70 14.31
C GLY A 168 14.68 85.88 14.44
N PHE A 169 15.93 85.72 13.97
CA PHE A 169 16.97 86.75 14.12
C PHE A 169 16.49 88.16 13.73
N ARG A 170 15.89 88.34 12.55
CA ARG A 170 15.43 89.68 12.11
C ARG A 170 14.30 90.25 12.97
N LYS A 171 13.49 89.39 13.60
CA LYS A 171 12.39 89.81 14.49
C LYS A 171 12.91 90.25 15.86
N GLU A 172 14.02 89.69 16.33
CA GLU A 172 14.63 90.04 17.62
C GLU A 172 15.28 91.44 17.62
N PHE A 173 15.59 91.99 16.44
CA PHE A 173 16.20 93.32 16.26
C PHE A 173 15.29 94.28 15.48
N PHE A 174 13.97 94.17 15.65
CA PHE A 174 12.99 95.02 14.95
C PHE A 174 13.12 96.52 15.30
N ASP A 175 13.70 96.81 16.46
CA ASP A 175 13.99 98.14 17.03
C ASP A 175 15.26 98.78 16.41
N VAL A 176 16.00 98.05 15.58
CA VAL A 176 17.24 98.50 14.95
C VAL A 176 17.00 98.82 13.46
N PRO A 177 17.64 99.86 12.88
CA PRO A 177 17.51 100.17 11.46
C PRO A 177 17.89 98.98 10.55
N GLY A 178 17.09 98.72 9.52
CA GLY A 178 17.21 97.51 8.69
C GLY A 178 18.59 97.26 8.06
N HIS A 179 19.30 98.31 7.65
CA HIS A 179 20.66 98.17 7.09
C HIS A 179 21.69 97.69 8.14
N VAL A 180 21.50 98.07 9.40
CA VAL A 180 22.32 97.60 10.53
C VAL A 180 21.95 96.15 10.88
N VAL A 181 20.67 95.78 10.84
CA VAL A 181 20.22 94.39 11.00
C VAL A 181 20.82 93.47 9.94
N ASP A 182 20.92 93.92 8.68
CA ASP A 182 21.58 93.18 7.60
C ASP A 182 23.09 92.98 7.84
N GLN A 183 23.76 94.01 8.38
CA GLN A 183 25.17 93.93 8.77
C GLN A 183 25.37 92.94 9.93
N LEU A 184 24.52 93.00 10.96
CA LEU A 184 24.52 92.07 12.08
C LEU A 184 24.23 90.63 11.62
N TYR A 185 23.30 90.42 10.69
CA TYR A 185 23.01 89.07 10.17
C TYR A 185 24.20 88.43 9.43
N LYS A 186 25.03 89.23 8.74
CA LYS A 186 26.29 88.72 8.15
C LYS A 186 27.27 88.28 9.23
N LEU A 187 27.38 89.03 10.32
CA LEU A 187 28.21 88.67 11.48
C LEU A 187 27.64 87.45 12.24
N TYR A 188 26.32 87.31 12.28
CA TYR A 188 25.61 86.17 12.87
C TYR A 188 25.91 84.85 12.15
N LYS A 189 26.16 84.88 10.83
CA LYS A 189 26.53 83.71 10.03
C LYS A 189 28.03 83.40 10.04
N ARG A 190 28.88 84.30 10.54
CA ARG A 190 30.32 84.11 10.59
C ARG A 190 30.68 83.12 11.70
N ARG A 191 31.61 82.19 11.42
CA ARG A 191 32.10 81.19 12.38
C ARG A 191 33.63 81.26 12.51
N PRO A 192 34.20 81.09 13.72
CA PRO A 192 35.63 80.93 13.91
C PRO A 192 36.16 79.69 13.19
N ARG A 193 37.40 79.76 12.69
CA ARG A 193 38.12 78.59 12.16
C ARG A 193 38.91 77.95 13.30
N VAL A 194 38.33 76.94 13.96
CA VAL A 194 39.03 76.17 15.01
C VAL A 194 39.81 75.02 14.36
N GLN A 195 41.12 74.96 14.61
CA GLN A 195 42.01 73.93 14.06
C GLN A 195 41.83 72.62 14.86
N ARG A 196 41.39 71.53 14.21
CA ARG A 196 41.24 70.22 14.88
C ARG A 196 42.62 69.61 15.12
N MET A 197 43.00 69.39 16.39
CA MET A 197 44.16 68.54 16.70
C MET A 197 43.81 67.07 16.42
N ARG A 198 44.68 66.39 15.68
CA ARG A 198 44.55 64.98 15.31
C ARG A 198 45.10 64.13 16.47
N THR A 199 44.23 63.62 17.33
CA THR A 199 44.59 62.62 18.33
C THR A 199 44.93 61.30 17.62
N GLN A 200 46.12 60.76 17.88
CA GLN A 200 46.45 59.39 17.47
C GLN A 200 45.55 58.42 18.24
N ALA A 201 44.84 57.55 17.51
CA ALA A 201 43.94 56.56 18.09
C ALA A 201 44.73 55.33 18.54
N ASP A 202 44.58 54.93 19.81
CA ASP A 202 45.06 53.66 20.32
C ASP A 202 44.25 52.49 19.73
N ASN A 203 44.98 51.49 19.23
CA ASN A 203 44.54 50.39 18.37
C ASN A 203 43.70 49.27 19.04
N SER A 204 42.94 49.54 20.10
CA SER A 204 42.39 48.45 20.96
C SER A 204 40.88 48.40 21.20
N THR A 205 40.04 49.10 20.42
CA THR A 205 38.57 49.02 20.65
C THR A 205 37.83 48.37 19.48
N SER A 206 37.21 47.23 19.76
CA SER A 206 36.36 46.44 18.85
C SER A 206 35.19 47.27 18.29
N PRO A 207 34.80 47.09 17.00
CA PRO A 207 33.71 47.84 16.34
C PRO A 207 32.31 47.65 16.94
N PHE A 208 32.14 46.67 17.83
CA PHE A 208 30.84 46.25 18.38
C PHE A 208 30.65 46.60 19.85
N LYS A 209 31.57 47.37 20.46
CA LYS A 209 31.39 47.80 21.85
C LYS A 209 30.38 48.96 21.87
N GLU A 210 29.35 48.85 22.72
CA GLU A 210 28.39 49.93 22.98
C GLU A 210 29.13 51.26 23.13
N ARG A 211 28.83 52.21 22.25
CA ARG A 211 29.36 53.57 22.33
C ARG A 211 28.87 54.14 23.67
N PRO A 212 29.77 54.58 24.57
CA PRO A 212 29.33 55.37 25.71
C PRO A 212 28.60 56.61 25.17
N LEU A 213 27.51 56.98 25.83
CA LEU A 213 26.86 58.28 25.65
C LEU A 213 27.94 59.38 25.62
N PRO A 214 27.77 60.42 24.78
CA PRO A 214 28.79 61.43 24.55
C PRO A 214 29.18 62.13 25.85
N GLY A 215 30.45 62.03 26.21
CA GLY A 215 31.03 62.85 27.25
C GLY A 215 32.13 63.77 26.70
N PRO A 216 33.41 63.55 27.05
CA PRO A 216 34.36 64.65 27.22
C PRO A 216 34.77 65.36 25.92
N VAL A 217 34.87 64.64 24.80
CA VAL A 217 35.46 65.17 23.55
C VAL A 217 34.51 66.12 22.81
N ALA A 218 33.20 65.86 22.84
CA ALA A 218 32.20 66.76 22.26
C ALA A 218 32.07 68.05 23.08
N ALA A 219 32.12 67.94 24.41
CA ALA A 219 32.13 69.08 25.32
C ALA A 219 33.39 69.94 25.15
N GLU A 220 34.55 69.33 24.93
CA GLU A 220 35.81 70.02 24.70
C GLU A 220 35.83 70.79 23.37
N GLY A 221 35.29 70.20 22.29
CA GLY A 221 35.13 70.87 21.00
C GLY A 221 34.18 72.07 21.04
N LEU A 222 33.08 71.97 21.81
CA LEU A 222 32.17 73.09 22.05
C LEU A 222 32.85 74.20 22.86
N CYS A 223 33.59 73.85 23.91
CA CYS A 223 34.32 74.81 24.74
C CYS A 223 35.36 75.60 23.93
N GLN A 224 36.12 74.94 23.04
CA GLN A 224 37.09 75.60 22.17
C GLN A 224 36.40 76.55 21.17
N MET A 225 35.25 76.13 20.61
CA MET A 225 34.44 76.98 19.74
C MET A 225 33.89 78.21 20.47
N MET A 226 33.41 78.05 21.71
CA MET A 226 32.90 79.15 22.52
C MET A 226 33.98 80.18 22.87
N LYS A 227 35.19 79.73 23.23
CA LYS A 227 36.33 80.63 23.46
C LYS A 227 36.70 81.45 22.22
N ALA A 228 36.70 80.82 21.04
CA ALA A 228 36.96 81.54 19.79
C ALA A 228 35.82 82.49 19.38
N MET A 229 34.59 82.26 19.88
CA MET A 229 33.48 83.21 19.74
C MET A 229 33.68 84.44 20.62
N GLU A 230 34.17 84.30 21.85
CA GLU A 230 34.44 85.44 22.75
C GLU A 230 35.36 86.49 22.10
N GLU A 231 36.37 86.08 21.34
CA GLU A 231 37.25 86.98 20.57
C GLU A 231 36.51 87.76 19.47
N LEU A 232 35.51 87.15 18.82
CA LEU A 232 34.67 87.81 17.81
C LEU A 232 33.57 88.69 18.43
N ASP A 233 33.21 88.43 19.69
CA ASP A 233 32.23 89.17 20.50
C ASP A 233 32.87 90.38 21.22
N ALA A 234 34.20 90.51 21.17
CA ALA A 234 34.96 91.53 21.88
C ALA A 234 34.54 92.97 21.50
N PRO A 235 34.58 93.93 22.45
CA PRO A 235 34.05 95.29 22.26
C PRO A 235 34.75 96.09 21.16
N GLU A 236 35.96 95.69 20.75
CA GLU A 236 36.69 96.27 19.62
C GLU A 236 36.01 96.00 18.27
N ASN A 237 35.10 95.02 18.20
CA ASN A 237 34.40 94.63 16.97
C ASN A 237 33.01 95.28 16.82
N ILE A 238 32.62 96.19 17.72
CA ILE A 238 31.33 96.89 17.68
C ILE A 238 31.29 97.84 16.48
N PRO A 239 30.28 97.78 15.61
CA PRO A 239 30.10 98.77 14.54
C PRO A 239 29.90 100.18 15.12
N GLU A 240 30.57 101.19 14.56
CA GLU A 240 30.59 102.58 15.05
C GLU A 240 29.21 103.25 15.21
N SER A 241 28.15 102.67 14.62
CA SER A 241 26.77 103.16 14.66
C SER A 241 25.83 102.39 15.60
N LEU A 242 26.35 101.44 16.38
CA LEU A 242 25.56 100.52 17.20
C LEU A 242 25.69 100.81 18.70
N ASP A 243 24.57 100.79 19.41
CA ASP A 243 24.56 100.88 20.87
C ASP A 243 25.09 99.60 21.53
N VAL A 244 25.78 99.75 22.66
CA VAL A 244 26.41 98.65 23.40
C VAL A 244 25.38 97.62 23.85
N SER A 245 24.18 98.06 24.26
CA SER A 245 23.10 97.16 24.69
C SER A 245 22.59 96.26 23.56
N VAL A 246 22.57 96.78 22.32
CA VAL A 246 22.17 96.02 21.13
C VAL A 246 23.25 95.02 20.73
N TRP A 247 24.52 95.37 20.91
CA TRP A 247 25.65 94.46 20.67
C TRP A 247 25.67 93.29 21.66
N GLU A 248 25.42 93.52 22.95
CA GLU A 248 25.32 92.45 23.96
C GLU A 248 24.19 91.47 23.62
N ARG A 249 23.01 91.98 23.23
CA ARG A 249 21.88 91.15 22.77
C ARG A 249 22.23 90.35 21.51
N PHE A 250 22.97 90.94 20.57
CA PHE A 250 23.47 90.27 19.37
C PHE A 250 24.46 89.14 19.70
N CYS A 251 25.40 89.39 20.60
CA CYS A 251 26.37 88.40 21.07
C CYS A 251 25.67 87.17 21.68
N LEU A 252 24.66 87.39 22.52
CA LEU A 252 23.85 86.31 23.10
C LEU A 252 23.13 85.47 22.02
N ALA A 253 22.44 86.12 21.08
CA ALA A 253 21.76 85.43 19.99
C ALA A 253 22.76 84.63 19.12
N ARG A 254 23.92 85.21 18.83
CA ARG A 254 25.00 84.56 18.04
C ARG A 254 25.57 83.34 18.76
N ARG A 255 25.81 83.40 20.07
CA ARG A 255 26.30 82.26 20.86
C ARG A 255 25.27 81.13 20.91
N ALA A 256 24.00 81.45 21.19
CA ALA A 256 22.92 80.48 21.17
C ALA A 256 22.79 79.75 19.82
N LYS A 257 22.97 80.48 18.70
CA LYS A 257 23.01 79.90 17.36
C LYS A 257 24.20 78.95 17.15
N VAL A 258 25.39 79.33 17.61
CA VAL A 258 26.59 78.49 17.46
C VAL A 258 26.49 77.21 18.30
N GLU A 259 25.93 77.29 19.51
CA GLU A 259 25.64 76.12 20.34
C GLU A 259 24.67 75.15 19.67
N SER A 260 23.55 75.66 19.13
CA SER A 260 22.55 74.85 18.41
C SER A 260 23.13 74.19 17.15
N GLU A 261 23.95 74.90 16.37
CA GLU A 261 24.63 74.32 15.20
C GLU A 261 25.68 73.26 15.57
N HIS A 262 26.39 73.44 16.68
CA HIS A 262 27.35 72.47 17.17
C HIS A 262 26.65 71.20 17.65
N LEU A 263 25.54 71.36 18.38
CA LEU A 263 24.69 70.26 18.80
C LEU A 263 24.10 69.51 17.60
N ARG A 264 23.70 70.20 16.52
CA ARG A 264 23.31 69.54 15.26
C ARG A 264 24.44 68.72 14.64
N LYS A 265 25.66 69.26 14.58
CA LYS A 265 26.82 68.57 14.00
C LYS A 265 27.19 67.31 14.76
N TYR A 266 26.90 67.25 16.05
CA TYR A 266 27.08 66.06 16.87
C TYR A 266 26.23 64.86 16.38
N PHE A 267 25.05 65.10 15.79
CA PHE A 267 24.22 64.03 15.22
C PHE A 267 24.66 63.58 13.82
N ILE A 268 25.62 64.26 13.19
CA ILE A 268 26.23 63.83 11.93
C ILE A 268 27.36 62.85 12.30
N ALA A 269 27.30 61.63 11.78
CA ALA A 269 28.26 60.57 12.09
C ALA A 269 29.71 61.06 11.94
N ASP A 270 30.41 61.15 13.07
CA ASP A 270 31.84 61.42 13.09
C ASP A 270 32.58 60.13 12.71
N TYR A 271 33.18 60.14 11.53
CA TYR A 271 34.02 59.05 11.01
C TYR A 271 35.47 59.15 11.50
N SER A 272 35.78 60.04 12.44
CA SER A 272 37.14 60.21 12.98
C SER A 272 37.69 58.93 13.63
N ASP A 273 36.81 58.07 14.18
CA ASP A 273 37.18 56.79 14.79
C ASP A 273 37.06 55.58 13.83
N SER A 274 36.85 55.83 12.53
CA SER A 274 36.71 54.74 11.55
C SER A 274 38.07 54.13 11.23
N LEU A 275 38.17 52.81 11.37
CA LEU A 275 39.36 52.06 10.95
C LEU A 275 39.20 51.59 9.51
N LEU A 276 40.20 51.93 8.69
CA LEU A 276 40.25 51.51 7.29
C LEU A 276 40.80 50.09 7.25
N LEU A 277 39.91 49.10 7.11
CA LEU A 277 40.29 47.70 7.03
C LEU A 277 40.75 47.36 5.62
N HIS A 278 41.91 46.71 5.52
CA HIS A 278 42.42 46.21 4.26
C HIS A 278 41.50 45.08 3.75
N LYS A 279 41.17 45.12 2.46
CA LYS A 279 40.25 44.20 1.80
C LYS A 279 40.59 42.72 2.06
N SER A 280 41.89 42.40 2.17
CA SER A 280 42.35 41.03 2.38
C SER A 280 41.78 40.39 3.65
N VAL A 281 41.61 41.14 4.75
CA VAL A 281 41.10 40.59 6.01
C VAL A 281 39.68 40.05 5.84
N VAL A 282 38.86 40.75 5.06
CA VAL A 282 37.49 40.34 4.73
C VAL A 282 37.51 39.16 3.77
N GLU A 283 38.42 39.16 2.78
CA GLU A 283 38.57 38.07 1.82
C GLU A 283 39.05 36.77 2.48
N ASP A 284 39.98 36.85 3.44
CA ASP A 284 40.52 35.71 4.20
C ASP A 284 39.45 35.09 5.11
N LEU A 285 38.66 35.93 5.79
CA LEU A 285 37.53 35.47 6.59
C LEU A 285 36.48 34.78 5.71
N ASN A 286 36.17 35.37 4.55
CA ASN A 286 35.25 34.77 3.57
C ASN A 286 35.80 33.45 2.99
N GLY A 287 37.12 33.30 2.88
CA GLY A 287 37.77 32.03 2.55
C GLY A 287 37.54 30.97 3.62
N THR A 288 37.74 31.34 4.89
CA THR A 288 37.53 30.45 6.04
C THR A 288 36.07 29.99 6.15
N ILE A 289 35.12 30.92 5.97
CA ILE A 289 33.68 30.61 5.97
C ILE A 289 33.33 29.61 4.87
N ARG A 290 33.89 29.79 3.66
CA ARG A 290 33.67 28.86 2.54
C ARG A 290 34.22 27.47 2.83
N ALA A 291 35.45 27.38 3.37
CA ALA A 291 36.05 26.10 3.73
C ALA A 291 35.21 25.32 4.77
N LEU A 292 34.71 26.00 5.81
CA LEU A 292 33.81 25.39 6.78
C LEU A 292 32.47 24.96 6.15
N GLY A 293 31.97 25.74 5.19
CA GLY A 293 30.79 25.39 4.40
C GLY A 293 30.99 24.11 3.58
N GLU A 294 32.12 23.99 2.88
CA GLU A 294 32.49 22.81 2.11
C GLU A 294 32.61 21.57 2.99
N GLN A 295 33.25 21.69 4.16
CA GLN A 295 33.36 20.59 5.12
C GLN A 295 31.97 20.11 5.61
N LYS A 296 31.07 21.05 5.92
CA LYS A 296 29.69 20.72 6.32
C LYS A 296 28.95 19.98 5.20
N ILE A 297 29.09 20.43 3.95
CA ILE A 297 28.47 19.79 2.80
C ILE A 297 29.01 18.36 2.64
N ALA A 298 30.33 18.16 2.76
CA ALA A 298 30.94 16.83 2.69
C ALA A 298 30.34 15.87 3.73
N SER A 299 30.25 16.28 5.01
CA SER A 299 29.61 15.45 6.04
C SER A 299 28.12 15.20 5.79
N MET A 300 27.41 16.16 5.20
CA MET A 300 26.01 15.95 4.79
C MET A 300 25.88 14.93 3.67
N VAL A 301 26.80 14.93 2.70
CA VAL A 301 26.84 13.95 1.61
C VAL A 301 27.11 12.54 2.14
N GLU A 302 28.09 12.39 3.05
CA GLU A 302 28.38 11.11 3.71
C GLU A 302 27.17 10.57 4.47
N CYS A 303 26.49 11.40 5.26
CA CYS A 303 25.25 11.02 5.96
C CYS A 303 24.15 10.56 5.00
N LYS A 304 23.99 11.25 3.87
CA LYS A 304 23.00 10.90 2.83
C LYS A 304 23.34 9.55 2.19
N ASP A 305 24.60 9.32 1.85
CA ASP A 305 25.04 8.06 1.23
C ASP A 305 24.95 6.89 2.21
N PHE A 306 25.25 7.11 3.50
CA PHE A 306 25.03 6.11 4.56
C PHE A 306 23.56 5.71 4.67
N ARG A 307 22.63 6.68 4.71
CA ARG A 307 21.18 6.40 4.70
C ARG A 307 20.74 5.62 3.46
N LYS A 308 21.27 5.96 2.29
CA LYS A 308 21.00 5.22 1.05
C LYS A 308 21.48 3.76 1.17
N GLY A 309 22.63 3.53 1.80
CA GLY A 309 23.16 2.20 2.10
C GLY A 309 22.23 1.39 3.00
N ILE A 310 21.69 1.99 4.07
CA ILE A 310 20.72 1.34 4.96
C ILE A 310 19.48 0.90 4.19
N ILE A 311 18.87 1.80 3.40
CA ILE A 311 17.66 1.48 2.62
C ILE A 311 17.93 0.32 1.64
N GLN A 312 19.09 0.31 1.00
CA GLN A 312 19.49 -0.78 0.10
C GLN A 312 19.59 -2.12 0.86
N GLN A 313 20.22 -2.12 2.04
CA GLN A 313 20.37 -3.32 2.87
C GLN A 313 19.01 -3.82 3.39
N GLU A 314 18.11 -2.93 3.80
CA GLU A 314 16.74 -3.28 4.20
C GLU A 314 15.96 -3.94 3.06
N TRP A 315 16.09 -3.40 1.85
CA TRP A 315 15.47 -3.96 0.65
C TRP A 315 16.03 -5.35 0.33
N GLU A 316 17.36 -5.54 0.39
CA GLU A 316 18.01 -6.83 0.20
C GLU A 316 17.53 -7.85 1.23
N HIS A 317 17.48 -7.45 2.51
CA HIS A 317 16.98 -8.30 3.58
C HIS A 317 15.51 -8.71 3.34
N LYS A 318 14.65 -7.78 2.92
CA LYS A 318 13.24 -8.07 2.58
C LYS A 318 13.14 -9.06 1.42
N ARG A 319 13.94 -8.88 0.36
CA ARG A 319 14.00 -9.81 -0.78
C ARG A 319 14.40 -11.21 -0.34
N MET A 320 15.48 -11.33 0.44
CA MET A 320 15.96 -12.63 0.93
C MET A 320 14.94 -13.31 1.84
N ARG A 321 14.21 -12.54 2.66
CA ARG A 321 13.12 -13.04 3.50
C ARG A 321 11.99 -13.64 2.67
N MET A 322 11.56 -12.95 1.60
CA MET A 322 10.52 -13.45 0.70
C MET A 322 10.97 -14.71 -0.04
N GLN A 323 12.23 -14.78 -0.48
CA GLN A 323 12.78 -15.99 -1.11
C GLN A 323 12.81 -17.18 -0.13
N LYS A 324 13.21 -16.94 1.12
CA LYS A 324 13.16 -17.97 2.18
C LYS A 324 11.73 -18.46 2.40
N GLU A 325 10.76 -17.56 2.43
CA GLU A 325 9.35 -17.91 2.60
C GLU A 325 8.82 -18.73 1.41
N ASP A 326 9.14 -18.36 0.18
CA ASP A 326 8.81 -19.11 -1.04
C ASP A 326 9.41 -20.52 -1.02
N LEU A 327 10.68 -20.66 -0.64
CA LEU A 327 11.33 -21.96 -0.49
C LEU A 327 10.67 -22.81 0.61
N ASN A 328 10.32 -22.20 1.75
CA ASN A 328 9.59 -22.89 2.81
C ASN A 328 8.19 -23.32 2.38
N ASN A 329 7.49 -22.51 1.58
CA ASN A 329 6.19 -22.87 1.00
C ASN A 329 6.35 -24.07 0.06
N LYS A 330 7.30 -24.04 -0.87
CA LYS A 330 7.61 -25.16 -1.78
C LYS A 330 7.95 -26.44 -1.02
N ALA A 331 8.75 -26.34 0.05
CA ALA A 331 9.08 -27.48 0.88
C ALA A 331 7.83 -28.07 1.55
N ARG A 332 6.93 -27.23 2.06
CA ARG A 332 5.63 -27.66 2.60
C ARG A 332 4.76 -28.32 1.52
N ASP A 333 4.69 -27.75 0.33
CA ASP A 333 3.90 -28.31 -0.77
C ASP A 333 4.40 -29.69 -1.17
N ILE A 334 5.72 -29.88 -1.25
CA ILE A 334 6.34 -31.19 -1.51
C ILE A 334 6.01 -32.18 -0.38
N GLN A 335 6.13 -31.77 0.88
CA GLN A 335 5.80 -32.63 2.03
C GLN A 335 4.32 -33.02 2.08
N MET A 336 3.44 -32.11 1.65
CA MET A 336 1.99 -32.32 1.64
C MET A 336 1.48 -33.00 0.36
N LEU A 337 2.35 -33.18 -0.65
CA LEU A 337 2.00 -33.82 -1.91
C LEU A 337 1.63 -35.28 -1.66
N ARG A 338 0.36 -35.62 -1.87
CA ARG A 338 -0.09 -37.02 -1.90
C ARG A 338 0.29 -37.61 -3.25
N VAL A 339 1.14 -38.63 -3.23
CA VAL A 339 1.50 -39.39 -4.43
C VAL A 339 0.27 -40.14 -4.93
N SER A 340 -0.28 -39.71 -6.07
CA SER A 340 -1.36 -40.41 -6.74
C SER A 340 -0.82 -41.60 -7.56
N GLN A 341 -1.69 -42.56 -7.86
CA GLN A 341 -1.31 -43.72 -8.67
C GLN A 341 -0.83 -43.32 -10.08
N GLU A 342 -1.45 -42.28 -10.68
CA GLU A 342 -0.99 -41.70 -11.94
C GLU A 342 0.42 -41.07 -11.84
N LEU A 343 0.73 -40.40 -10.71
CA LEU A 343 2.06 -39.83 -10.47
C LEU A 343 3.11 -40.92 -10.21
N GLN A 344 2.72 -42.03 -9.59
CA GLN A 344 3.60 -43.18 -9.36
C GLN A 344 3.88 -43.96 -10.66
N GLU A 345 2.88 -44.13 -11.52
CA GLU A 345 3.06 -44.66 -12.89
C GLU A 345 3.95 -43.73 -13.73
N TYR A 346 3.75 -42.40 -13.64
CA TYR A 346 4.60 -41.40 -14.27
C TYR A 346 6.04 -41.51 -13.76
N LEU A 347 6.29 -41.56 -12.45
CA LEU A 347 7.66 -41.64 -11.92
C LEU A 347 8.38 -42.97 -12.17
N SER A 348 7.65 -44.04 -12.54
CA SER A 348 8.21 -45.38 -12.79
C SER A 348 8.42 -45.73 -14.26
N GLU A 349 7.76 -45.03 -15.19
CA GLU A 349 7.95 -45.25 -16.63
C GLU A 349 9.23 -44.59 -17.14
N THR A 350 10.15 -45.38 -17.69
CA THR A 350 11.43 -44.88 -18.23
C THR A 350 11.34 -44.28 -19.64
N ASP A 351 10.23 -44.47 -20.36
CA ASP A 351 10.06 -44.08 -21.78
C ASP A 351 8.80 -43.22 -22.00
N HIS A 352 8.82 -42.02 -21.40
CA HIS A 352 7.70 -41.05 -21.46
C HIS A 352 7.38 -40.59 -22.88
N ASP A 353 8.40 -40.42 -23.71
CA ASP A 353 8.26 -39.91 -25.08
C ASP A 353 7.40 -40.84 -25.93
N ASN A 354 7.48 -42.14 -25.70
CA ASN A 354 6.71 -43.15 -26.42
C ASN A 354 5.23 -43.15 -25.98
N ARG A 355 4.94 -42.98 -24.68
CA ARG A 355 3.56 -42.86 -24.17
C ARG A 355 2.89 -41.59 -24.67
N ILE A 356 3.58 -40.46 -24.60
CA ILE A 356 3.09 -39.16 -25.10
C ILE A 356 2.86 -39.25 -26.61
N SER A 357 3.80 -39.82 -27.38
CA SER A 357 3.64 -39.99 -28.84
C SER A 357 2.43 -40.82 -29.22
N LYS A 358 2.13 -41.90 -28.47
CA LYS A 358 0.93 -42.72 -28.70
C LYS A 358 -0.37 -41.96 -28.39
N GLN A 359 -0.39 -41.20 -27.29
CA GLN A 359 -1.55 -40.37 -26.93
C GLN A 359 -1.79 -39.26 -27.96
N VAL A 360 -0.75 -38.55 -28.35
CA VAL A 360 -0.81 -37.50 -29.39
C VAL A 360 -1.31 -38.08 -30.71
N SER A 361 -0.75 -39.20 -31.18
CA SER A 361 -1.21 -39.86 -32.40
C SER A 361 -2.69 -40.28 -32.34
N THR A 362 -3.17 -40.68 -31.17
CA THR A 362 -4.58 -41.06 -30.98
C THR A 362 -5.49 -39.84 -31.05
N LEU A 363 -5.10 -38.75 -30.37
CA LEU A 363 -5.85 -37.49 -30.38
C LEU A 363 -5.88 -36.84 -31.76
N GLU A 364 -4.76 -36.85 -32.49
CA GLU A 364 -4.69 -36.36 -33.88
C GLU A 364 -5.66 -37.13 -34.80
N LYS A 365 -5.72 -38.45 -34.68
CA LYS A 365 -6.69 -39.27 -35.44
C LYS A 365 -8.13 -38.90 -35.09
N THR A 366 -8.43 -38.66 -33.82
CA THR A 366 -9.78 -38.24 -33.38
C THR A 366 -10.14 -36.86 -33.92
N ILE A 367 -9.22 -35.89 -33.87
CA ILE A 367 -9.43 -34.53 -34.39
C ILE A 367 -9.71 -34.56 -35.89
N THR A 368 -8.89 -35.27 -36.68
CA THR A 368 -9.11 -35.35 -38.13
C THR A 368 -10.44 -36.01 -38.51
N LEU A 369 -10.92 -36.97 -37.73
CA LEU A 369 -12.24 -37.57 -37.91
C LEU A 369 -13.37 -36.56 -37.60
N GLN A 370 -13.22 -35.82 -36.50
CA GLN A 370 -14.18 -34.78 -36.11
C GLN A 370 -14.24 -33.65 -37.13
N GLU A 371 -13.10 -33.17 -37.64
CA GLU A 371 -13.04 -32.15 -38.69
C GLU A 371 -13.75 -32.59 -39.98
N LYS A 372 -13.48 -33.81 -40.46
CA LYS A 372 -14.17 -34.37 -41.63
C LYS A 372 -15.68 -34.45 -41.44
N THR A 373 -16.12 -34.82 -40.23
CA THR A 373 -17.54 -34.90 -39.89
C THR A 373 -18.18 -33.52 -39.85
N HIS A 374 -17.53 -32.56 -39.20
CA HIS A 374 -17.98 -31.17 -39.15
C HIS A 374 -18.08 -30.55 -40.55
N GLN A 375 -17.08 -30.77 -41.40
CA GLN A 375 -17.07 -30.25 -42.77
C GLN A 375 -18.26 -30.77 -43.60
N LYS A 376 -18.60 -32.06 -43.47
CA LYS A 376 -19.80 -32.64 -44.10
C LYS A 376 -21.08 -31.97 -43.58
N ASN A 377 -21.20 -31.77 -42.27
CA ASN A 377 -22.36 -31.13 -41.67
C ASN A 377 -22.53 -29.69 -42.14
N VAL A 378 -21.45 -28.91 -42.18
CA VAL A 378 -21.45 -27.52 -42.66
C VAL A 378 -21.90 -27.45 -44.13
N LEU A 379 -21.44 -28.36 -44.99
CA LEU A 379 -21.87 -28.41 -46.39
C LEU A 379 -23.38 -28.69 -46.51
N THR A 380 -23.92 -29.59 -45.70
CA THR A 380 -25.36 -29.88 -45.66
C THR A 380 -26.17 -28.67 -45.20
N CYS A 381 -25.75 -27.99 -44.11
CA CYS A 381 -26.39 -26.77 -43.64
C CYS A 381 -26.36 -25.66 -44.71
N LYS A 382 -25.22 -25.47 -45.41
CA LYS A 382 -25.11 -24.49 -46.51
C LYS A 382 -26.09 -24.79 -47.65
N LYS A 383 -26.30 -26.06 -48.01
CA LYS A 383 -27.29 -26.46 -49.02
C LYS A 383 -28.71 -26.14 -48.56
N LEU A 384 -29.05 -26.43 -47.31
CA LEU A 384 -30.36 -26.14 -46.73
C LEU A 384 -30.66 -24.63 -46.69
N ILE A 385 -29.69 -23.82 -46.26
CA ILE A 385 -29.80 -22.35 -46.25
C ILE A 385 -30.10 -21.81 -47.65
N LYS A 386 -29.38 -22.31 -48.68
CA LYS A 386 -29.64 -21.91 -50.08
C LYS A 386 -31.06 -22.27 -50.53
N GLN A 387 -31.57 -23.42 -50.13
CA GLN A 387 -32.94 -23.85 -50.46
C GLN A 387 -33.98 -22.97 -49.76
N LEU A 388 -33.82 -22.71 -48.47
CA LEU A 388 -34.73 -21.86 -47.69
C LEU A 388 -34.73 -20.42 -48.22
N ASN A 389 -33.57 -19.85 -48.56
CA ASN A 389 -33.50 -18.51 -49.14
C ASN A 389 -34.23 -18.41 -50.49
N ARG A 390 -34.15 -19.44 -51.34
CA ARG A 390 -34.95 -19.49 -52.59
C ARG A 390 -36.44 -19.52 -52.30
N GLN A 391 -36.87 -20.30 -51.30
CA GLN A 391 -38.29 -20.33 -50.90
C GLN A 391 -38.76 -18.99 -50.34
N ALA A 392 -37.95 -18.35 -49.51
CA ALA A 392 -38.24 -17.02 -48.95
C ALA A 392 -38.38 -15.97 -50.05
N ALA A 393 -37.47 -15.94 -51.04
CA ALA A 393 -37.56 -15.02 -52.17
C ALA A 393 -38.83 -15.24 -53.01
N MET A 394 -39.20 -16.50 -53.28
CA MET A 394 -40.45 -16.83 -53.98
C MET A 394 -41.70 -16.39 -53.20
N LYS A 395 -41.66 -16.48 -51.86
CA LYS A 395 -42.76 -16.02 -51.00
C LYS A 395 -42.83 -14.49 -50.95
N ALA A 396 -41.69 -13.80 -50.89
CA ALA A 396 -41.63 -12.33 -50.93
C ALA A 396 -42.22 -11.76 -52.23
N LEU A 397 -41.89 -12.35 -53.38
CA LEU A 397 -42.48 -11.95 -54.67
C LEU A 397 -44.00 -12.15 -54.69
N LYS A 398 -44.49 -13.27 -54.14
CA LYS A 398 -45.94 -13.53 -54.02
C LYS A 398 -46.62 -12.52 -53.08
N ASN A 399 -46.00 -12.17 -51.96
CA ASN A 399 -46.54 -11.16 -51.05
C ASN A 399 -46.60 -9.79 -51.71
N SER A 400 -45.54 -9.36 -52.41
CA SER A 400 -45.53 -8.08 -53.14
C SER A 400 -46.66 -8.01 -54.18
N ALA A 401 -46.93 -9.10 -54.90
CA ALA A 401 -48.03 -9.16 -55.85
C ALA A 401 -49.41 -9.09 -55.16
N LEU A 402 -49.56 -9.71 -53.98
CA LEU A 402 -50.78 -9.61 -53.19
C LEU A 402 -50.97 -8.21 -52.60
N ASP A 403 -49.90 -7.54 -52.19
CA ASP A 403 -49.93 -6.16 -51.69
C ASP A 403 -50.37 -5.20 -52.80
N GLU A 404 -49.84 -5.34 -54.02
CA GLU A 404 -50.30 -4.58 -55.19
C GLU A 404 -51.80 -4.82 -55.50
N GLN A 405 -52.26 -6.07 -55.38
CA GLN A 405 -53.68 -6.39 -55.54
C GLN A 405 -54.54 -5.76 -54.43
N LEU A 406 -54.08 -5.79 -53.18
CA LEU A 406 -54.78 -5.17 -52.05
C LEU A 406 -54.86 -3.67 -52.21
N THR A 407 -53.79 -2.99 -52.61
CA THR A 407 -53.81 -1.54 -52.84
C THR A 407 -54.78 -1.18 -53.96
N ASN A 408 -54.80 -1.94 -55.06
CA ASN A 408 -55.76 -1.72 -56.14
C ASN A 408 -57.21 -1.92 -55.66
N MET A 409 -57.46 -2.98 -54.89
CA MET A 409 -58.79 -3.26 -54.33
C MET A 409 -59.22 -2.17 -53.34
N GLN A 410 -58.30 -1.67 -52.50
CA GLN A 410 -58.57 -0.57 -51.58
C GLN A 410 -58.93 0.72 -52.31
N VAL A 411 -58.23 1.05 -53.39
CA VAL A 411 -58.59 2.19 -54.25
C VAL A 411 -59.99 2.01 -54.83
N THR A 412 -60.31 0.84 -55.38
CA THR A 412 -61.66 0.56 -55.90
C THR A 412 -62.75 0.66 -54.82
N VAL A 413 -62.48 0.18 -53.60
CA VAL A 413 -63.42 0.30 -52.47
C VAL A 413 -63.59 1.76 -52.06
N ALA A 414 -62.51 2.54 -52.00
CA ALA A 414 -62.56 3.96 -51.66
C ALA A 414 -63.32 4.76 -52.72
N GLU A 415 -63.09 4.50 -54.01
CA GLU A 415 -63.88 5.09 -55.10
C GLU A 415 -65.37 4.76 -54.98
N ARG A 416 -65.72 3.50 -54.70
CA ARG A 416 -67.12 3.09 -54.48
C ARG A 416 -67.72 3.74 -53.24
N ARG A 417 -66.99 3.85 -52.14
CA ARG A 417 -67.45 4.54 -50.93
C ARG A 417 -67.73 6.00 -51.21
N HIS A 418 -66.82 6.70 -51.89
CA HIS A 418 -67.02 8.09 -52.30
C HIS A 418 -68.25 8.25 -53.20
N ILE A 419 -68.50 7.30 -54.12
CA ILE A 419 -69.72 7.29 -54.94
C ILE A 419 -70.98 7.08 -54.06
N CYS A 420 -70.98 6.13 -53.12
CA CYS A 420 -72.12 5.88 -52.22
C CYS A 420 -72.40 7.08 -51.29
N GLU A 421 -71.36 7.70 -50.75
CA GLU A 421 -71.46 8.94 -49.97
C GLU A 421 -72.05 10.08 -50.80
N ALA A 422 -71.64 10.24 -52.07
CA ALA A 422 -72.20 11.23 -52.98
C ALA A 422 -73.66 10.96 -53.38
N ILE A 423 -74.10 9.69 -53.41
CA ILE A 423 -75.48 9.28 -53.72
C ILE A 423 -76.39 9.35 -52.47
N GLY A 424 -75.84 9.52 -51.27
CA GLY A 424 -76.60 9.64 -50.03
C GLY A 424 -77.27 8.34 -49.57
N THR A 425 -76.82 7.19 -50.09
CA THR A 425 -77.34 5.88 -49.73
C THR A 425 -76.47 5.24 -48.64
N ASN A 426 -76.87 5.40 -47.37
CA ASN A 426 -76.23 4.77 -46.20
C ASN A 426 -76.51 3.26 -46.12
N HIS A 427 -76.04 2.49 -47.10
CA HIS A 427 -76.16 1.02 -47.10
C HIS A 427 -75.11 0.31 -46.23
N GLU A 428 -74.04 0.98 -45.79
CA GLU A 428 -72.98 0.36 -44.97
C GLU A 428 -73.46 0.01 -43.55
N SER A 429 -74.28 0.85 -42.90
CA SER A 429 -74.81 0.57 -41.55
C SER A 429 -75.74 -0.65 -41.53
N ASP A 430 -76.62 -0.76 -42.53
CA ASP A 430 -77.56 -1.88 -42.68
C ASP A 430 -76.84 -3.21 -42.95
N ALA A 431 -75.72 -3.17 -43.70
CA ALA A 431 -74.94 -4.36 -44.01
C ALA A 431 -74.18 -4.88 -42.78
N GLU A 432 -73.62 -3.99 -41.96
CA GLU A 432 -72.90 -4.33 -40.73
C GLU A 432 -73.84 -4.95 -39.68
N GLU A 433 -75.03 -4.36 -39.49
CA GLU A 433 -76.06 -4.91 -38.59
C GLU A 433 -76.53 -6.31 -39.03
N ARG A 434 -76.79 -6.51 -40.33
CA ARG A 434 -77.13 -7.83 -40.86
C ARG A 434 -76.02 -8.86 -40.68
N TYR A 435 -74.76 -8.45 -40.83
CA TYR A 435 -73.62 -9.34 -40.62
C TYR A 435 -73.52 -9.78 -39.14
N GLN A 436 -73.72 -8.85 -38.21
CA GLN A 436 -73.77 -9.16 -36.78
C GLN A 436 -74.94 -10.08 -36.43
N GLU A 437 -76.14 -9.84 -36.99
CA GLU A 437 -77.29 -10.75 -36.83
C GLU A 437 -76.99 -12.17 -37.32
N ILE A 438 -76.32 -12.32 -38.48
CA ILE A 438 -75.95 -13.63 -39.03
C ILE A 438 -74.98 -14.36 -38.08
N ILE A 439 -73.99 -13.66 -37.53
CA ILE A 439 -73.04 -14.25 -36.57
C ILE A 439 -73.76 -14.70 -35.28
N GLN A 440 -74.62 -13.85 -34.73
CA GLN A 440 -75.37 -14.17 -33.52
C GLN A 440 -76.31 -15.36 -33.74
N ARG A 441 -77.02 -15.39 -34.88
CA ARG A 441 -77.88 -16.53 -35.25
C ARG A 441 -77.08 -17.82 -35.38
N LYS A 442 -75.89 -17.79 -35.99
CA LYS A 442 -75.02 -18.98 -36.10
C LYS A 442 -74.62 -19.53 -34.73
N LYS A 443 -74.23 -18.66 -33.79
CA LYS A 443 -73.90 -19.07 -32.40
C LYS A 443 -75.09 -19.71 -31.68
N LEU A 444 -76.29 -19.12 -31.79
CA LEU A 444 -77.49 -19.66 -31.16
C LEU A 444 -77.88 -21.04 -31.72
N VAL A 445 -77.70 -21.26 -33.03
CA VAL A 445 -77.97 -22.55 -33.67
C VAL A 445 -76.98 -23.63 -33.21
N GLU A 446 -75.69 -23.31 -33.09
CA GLU A 446 -74.69 -24.25 -32.57
C GLU A 446 -74.97 -24.63 -31.11
N LEU A 447 -75.40 -23.67 -30.27
CA LEU A 447 -75.78 -23.94 -28.88
C LEU A 447 -77.02 -24.85 -28.77
N ALA A 448 -78.06 -24.58 -29.58
CA ALA A 448 -79.26 -25.39 -29.61
C ALA A 448 -78.99 -26.83 -30.09
N ARG A 449 -78.07 -27.02 -31.04
CA ARG A 449 -77.63 -28.35 -31.48
C ARG A 449 -76.94 -29.11 -30.35
N ALA A 450 -76.01 -28.48 -29.62
CA ALA A 450 -75.32 -29.11 -28.49
C ALA A 450 -76.29 -29.53 -27.37
N GLN A 451 -77.25 -28.67 -27.03
CA GLN A 451 -78.28 -29.00 -26.02
C GLN A 451 -79.19 -30.16 -26.47
N ALA A 452 -79.54 -30.22 -27.75
CA ALA A 452 -80.35 -31.33 -28.29
C ALA A 452 -79.61 -32.68 -28.20
N GLU A 453 -78.30 -32.69 -28.43
CA GLU A 453 -77.45 -33.88 -28.28
C GLU A 453 -77.38 -34.34 -26.81
N GLU A 454 -77.22 -33.42 -25.85
CA GLU A 454 -77.26 -33.75 -24.42
C GLU A 454 -78.62 -34.34 -24.00
N VAL A 455 -79.74 -33.73 -24.43
CA VAL A 455 -81.08 -34.23 -24.13
C VAL A 455 -81.32 -35.61 -24.74
N ALA A 456 -80.85 -35.85 -25.96
CA ALA A 456 -80.93 -37.17 -26.60
C ALA A 456 -80.15 -38.23 -25.80
N THR A 457 -78.95 -37.87 -25.34
CA THR A 457 -78.10 -38.75 -24.52
C THR A 457 -78.77 -39.06 -23.16
N LEU A 458 -79.30 -38.04 -22.47
CA LEU A 458 -80.02 -38.21 -21.21
C LEU A 458 -81.29 -39.06 -21.36
N ARG A 459 -82.05 -38.89 -22.45
CA ARG A 459 -83.22 -39.74 -22.75
C ARG A 459 -82.83 -41.19 -22.98
N ALA A 460 -81.77 -41.44 -23.74
CA ALA A 460 -81.25 -42.79 -23.95
C ALA A 460 -80.84 -43.45 -22.62
N GLU A 461 -80.22 -42.68 -21.72
CA GLU A 461 -79.80 -43.17 -20.41
C GLU A 461 -80.99 -43.45 -19.47
N VAL A 462 -82.04 -42.62 -19.50
CA VAL A 462 -83.29 -42.87 -18.77
C VAL A 462 -83.97 -44.14 -19.29
N GLU A 463 -84.04 -44.33 -20.61
CA GLU A 463 -84.67 -45.51 -21.19
C GLU A 463 -83.85 -46.79 -20.87
N ARG A 464 -82.51 -46.69 -20.87
CA ARG A 464 -81.61 -47.75 -20.41
C ARG A 464 -81.86 -48.12 -18.94
N MET A 465 -82.07 -47.14 -18.07
CA MET A 465 -82.37 -47.38 -16.65
C MET A 465 -83.78 -47.94 -16.42
N ARG A 466 -84.76 -47.56 -17.25
CA ARG A 466 -86.12 -48.15 -17.25
C ARG A 466 -86.08 -49.62 -17.64
N MET A 467 -85.38 -49.96 -18.72
CA MET A 467 -85.18 -51.36 -19.17
C MET A 467 -84.48 -52.23 -18.11
N LYS A 468 -83.70 -51.62 -17.19
CA LYS A 468 -82.99 -52.32 -16.10
C LYS A 468 -83.85 -52.59 -14.86
N SER A 469 -84.91 -51.83 -14.65
CA SER A 469 -85.66 -51.80 -13.37
C SER A 469 -87.08 -52.39 -13.46
N PHE A 470 -87.62 -52.58 -14.67
CA PHE A 470 -88.91 -53.20 -14.89
C PHE A 470 -88.80 -54.28 -15.99
N PRO A 471 -89.06 -55.56 -15.70
CA PRO A 471 -89.37 -56.53 -16.76
C PRO A 471 -90.67 -56.08 -17.41
N ALA A 472 -90.59 -55.49 -18.60
CA ALA A 472 -91.78 -55.13 -19.37
C ALA A 472 -92.47 -56.42 -19.84
N LEU A 473 -93.53 -56.81 -19.13
CA LEU A 473 -94.52 -57.77 -19.64
C LEU A 473 -95.22 -57.12 -20.84
N ALA A 474 -95.07 -57.78 -21.99
CA ALA A 474 -95.34 -57.29 -23.32
C ALA A 474 -96.79 -56.85 -23.58
N GLN A 475 -96.97 -55.87 -24.48
CA GLN A 475 -98.17 -55.79 -25.31
C GLN A 475 -97.81 -55.65 -26.79
N LEU A 476 -98.10 -56.75 -27.48
CA LEU A 476 -98.49 -56.82 -28.89
C LEU A 476 -99.40 -55.66 -29.29
N LYS A 477 -99.15 -55.09 -30.48
CA LYS A 477 -100.13 -54.75 -31.53
C LYS A 477 -99.33 -54.31 -32.77
N HIS A 478 -99.33 -55.13 -33.82
CA HIS A 478 -100.29 -55.13 -34.93
C HIS A 478 -99.99 -54.01 -35.96
N ASN A 479 -99.50 -54.49 -37.11
CA ASN A 479 -99.34 -53.84 -38.41
C ASN A 479 -98.32 -52.72 -38.54
#